data_AF-A0A962JZW1-F1
#
_entry.id   AF-A0A962JZW1-F1
#
_cell.length_a   1.000
_cell.length_b   1.000
_cell.length_c   1.000
_cell.angle_alpha   90.00
_cell.angle_beta   90.00
_cell.angle_gamma   90.00
#
_symmetry.space_group_name_H-M   'P 1'
#
loop_
_entity.id
_entity.type
_entity.pdbx_description
1 polymer ?
#
loop_
_entity_poly.entity_id
_entity_poly.type
_entity_poly.pdbx_seq_one_letter_code
_entity_poly.pdbx_strand_id
1 'polypeptide(L)'
;MDGGKIGKAATYAKTVEQKSARELQLNQQGHLQKQQQLDQLLQFKQEYEDRLGSMGQHGIAARQLQDYRLFLSKLNQAISQQLQDVQKAEENLEEAREQWKEEAKRTSAFDHLVEQHRRLQIEAQNKAEQKTADEETLARQLHS
;
A
#
# COMPACT_ATOMS: atom_id res chain seq x y z
N MET A 1 -0.20 35.16 -7.74
CA MET A 1 0.86 34.19 -8.08
C MET A 1 0.55 32.84 -7.42
N ASP A 2 -0.62 32.20 -7.67
CA ASP A 2 -1.10 31.17 -6.73
C ASP A 2 -1.75 29.90 -7.33
N GLY A 3 -2.67 29.99 -8.30
CA GLY A 3 -3.33 28.78 -8.86
C GLY A 3 -2.40 27.75 -9.51
N GLY A 4 -1.37 28.21 -10.21
CA GLY A 4 -0.39 27.32 -10.85
C GLY A 4 0.52 26.59 -9.85
N LYS A 5 0.68 27.11 -8.63
CA LYS A 5 1.46 26.44 -7.57
C LYS A 5 0.63 25.37 -6.87
N ILE A 6 -0.65 25.66 -6.58
CA ILE A 6 -1.60 24.71 -5.99
C ILE A 6 -1.78 23.49 -6.90
N GLY A 7 -1.97 23.70 -8.21
CA GLY A 7 -2.07 22.60 -9.16
C GLY A 7 -0.81 21.74 -9.26
N LYS A 8 0.38 22.34 -9.23
CA LYS A 8 1.65 21.59 -9.21
C LYS A 8 1.82 20.78 -7.92
N ALA A 9 1.44 21.34 -6.78
CA ALA A 9 1.48 20.64 -5.49
C ALA A 9 0.52 19.44 -5.47
N ALA A 10 -0.70 19.60 -6.02
CA ALA A 10 -1.67 18.51 -6.14
C ALA A 10 -1.15 17.37 -7.03
N THR A 11 -0.58 17.69 -8.19
CA THR A 11 0.03 16.69 -9.09
C THR A 11 1.18 15.93 -8.40
N TYR A 12 2.01 16.64 -7.64
CA TYR A 12 3.08 16.02 -6.87
C TYR A 12 2.52 15.08 -5.79
N ALA A 13 1.55 15.54 -4.99
CA ALA A 13 0.91 14.73 -3.96
C ALA A 13 0.32 13.43 -4.53
N LYS A 14 -0.41 13.52 -5.65
CA LYS A 14 -0.95 12.35 -6.35
C LYS A 14 0.14 11.37 -6.84
N THR A 15 1.29 11.89 -7.27
CA THR A 15 2.42 11.06 -7.67
C THR A 15 3.03 10.32 -6.48
N VAL A 16 3.12 10.99 -5.32
CA VAL A 16 3.63 10.38 -4.08
C VAL A 16 2.65 9.31 -3.56
N GLU A 17 1.35 9.61 -3.51
CA GLU A 17 0.31 8.63 -3.14
C GLU A 17 0.33 7.39 -4.05
N GLN A 18 0.49 7.57 -5.37
CA GLN A 18 0.62 6.43 -6.28
C GLN A 18 1.87 5.60 -6.03
N LYS A 19 2.97 6.20 -5.57
CA LYS A 19 4.18 5.47 -5.18
C LYS A 19 3.95 4.69 -3.89
N SER A 20 3.41 5.33 -2.85
CA SER A 20 3.12 4.65 -1.58
C SER A 20 2.07 3.54 -1.74
N ALA A 21 1.07 3.72 -2.61
CA ALA A 21 0.11 2.66 -2.94
C ALA A 21 0.77 1.45 -3.61
N ARG A 22 1.75 1.68 -4.50
CA ARG A 22 2.52 0.58 -5.11
C ARG A 22 3.40 -0.13 -4.09
N GLU A 23 4.06 0.61 -3.21
CA GLU A 23 4.88 0.04 -2.14
C GLU A 23 4.04 -0.78 -1.17
N LEU A 24 2.85 -0.30 -0.81
CA LEU A 24 1.88 -1.06 -0.03
C LEU A 24 1.49 -2.37 -0.72
N GLN A 25 1.18 -2.33 -2.02
CA GLN A 25 0.85 -3.54 -2.78
C GLN A 25 2.00 -4.55 -2.80
N LEU A 26 3.24 -4.08 -3.00
CA LEU A 26 4.42 -4.94 -2.97
C LEU A 26 4.63 -5.59 -1.60
N ASN A 27 4.46 -4.83 -0.51
CA ASN A 27 4.55 -5.36 0.85
C ASN A 27 3.44 -6.38 1.14
N GLN A 28 2.21 -6.16 0.66
CA GLN A 28 1.11 -7.12 0.80
C GLN A 28 1.43 -8.45 0.11
N GLN A 29 1.94 -8.38 -1.13
CA GLN A 29 2.33 -9.58 -1.89
C GLN A 29 3.49 -10.31 -1.21
N GLY A 30 4.51 -9.59 -0.75
CA GLY A 30 5.66 -10.15 -0.04
C GLY A 30 5.28 -10.83 1.27
N HIS A 31 4.41 -10.20 2.07
CA HIS A 31 3.86 -10.79 3.29
C HIS A 31 3.10 -12.09 3.00
N LEU A 32 2.20 -12.07 1.99
CA LEU A 32 1.43 -13.26 1.61
C LEU A 32 2.34 -14.42 1.17
N GLN A 33 3.36 -14.14 0.36
CA GLN A 33 4.33 -15.15 -0.08
C GLN A 33 5.09 -15.77 1.10
N LYS A 34 5.51 -14.94 2.06
CA LYS A 34 6.19 -15.42 3.27
C LYS A 34 5.29 -16.27 4.15
N GLN A 35 4.01 -15.90 4.27
CA GLN A 35 3.02 -16.71 4.99
C GLN A 35 2.81 -18.06 4.31
N GLN A 36 2.65 -18.08 2.98
CA GLN A 36 2.50 -19.34 2.23
C GLN A 36 3.72 -20.26 2.40
N GLN A 37 4.93 -19.71 2.41
CA GLN A 37 6.13 -20.49 2.65
C GLN A 37 6.20 -21.04 4.09
N LEU A 38 5.72 -20.28 5.08
CA LEU A 38 5.60 -20.77 6.45
C LEU A 38 4.61 -21.93 6.53
N ASP A 39 3.44 -21.79 5.91
CA ASP A 39 2.40 -22.82 5.90
C ASP A 39 2.93 -24.11 5.25
N GLN A 40 3.69 -24.00 4.15
CA GLN A 40 4.35 -25.14 3.51
C GLN A 40 5.34 -25.84 4.44
N LEU A 41 6.17 -25.09 5.17
CA LEU A 41 7.13 -25.68 6.12
C LEU A 41 6.42 -26.41 7.27
N LEU A 42 5.32 -25.84 7.78
CA LEU A 42 4.52 -26.44 8.84
C LEU A 42 3.80 -27.70 8.36
N GLN A 43 3.20 -27.65 7.17
CA GLN A 43 2.57 -28.83 6.56
C GLN A 43 3.60 -29.94 6.36
N PHE A 44 4.75 -29.60 5.79
CA PHE A 44 5.80 -30.57 5.55
C PHE A 44 6.34 -31.17 6.85
N LYS A 45 6.45 -30.37 7.93
CA LYS A 45 6.79 -30.88 9.27
C LYS A 45 5.78 -31.91 9.75
N GLN A 46 4.48 -31.61 9.65
CA GLN A 46 3.41 -32.52 10.06
C GLN A 46 3.46 -33.84 9.29
N GLU A 47 3.54 -33.76 7.95
CA GLU A 47 3.64 -34.94 7.09
C GLU A 47 4.88 -35.80 7.40
N TYR A 48 5.97 -35.15 7.80
CA TYR A 48 7.21 -35.82 8.18
C TYR A 48 7.13 -36.52 9.54
N GLU A 49 6.45 -35.90 10.51
CA GLU A 49 6.18 -36.47 11.83
C GLU A 49 5.24 -37.69 11.75
N ASP A 50 4.17 -37.61 10.94
CA ASP A 50 3.23 -38.71 10.73
C ASP A 50 3.91 -39.94 10.10
N ARG A 51 4.83 -39.70 9.18
CA ARG A 51 5.63 -40.74 8.53
C ARG A 51 6.52 -41.47 9.54
N LEU A 52 7.14 -40.74 10.47
CA LEU A 52 7.94 -41.33 11.54
C LEU A 52 7.07 -42.17 12.48
N GLY A 53 5.91 -41.66 12.89
CA GLY A 53 4.97 -42.39 13.75
C GLY A 53 4.59 -43.75 13.16
N SER A 54 4.34 -43.78 11.85
CA SER A 54 4.02 -45.01 11.11
C SER A 54 5.19 -46.00 11.04
N MET A 55 6.42 -45.50 10.82
CA MET A 55 7.64 -46.32 10.84
C MET A 55 7.95 -46.86 12.24
N GLY A 56 7.70 -46.07 13.29
CA GLY A 56 7.92 -46.45 14.69
C GLY A 56 7.11 -47.67 15.11
N GLN A 57 5.91 -47.87 14.55
CA GLN A 57 5.08 -49.05 14.78
C GLN A 57 5.72 -50.35 14.27
N HIS A 58 6.64 -50.27 13.31
CA HIS A 58 7.31 -51.42 12.68
C HIS A 58 8.75 -51.61 13.16
N GLY A 59 9.21 -50.75 14.08
CA GLY A 59 10.61 -50.69 14.54
C GLY A 59 11.49 -49.85 13.60
N ILE A 60 12.25 -48.91 14.18
CA ILE A 60 13.13 -48.00 13.44
C ILE A 60 14.59 -48.33 13.75
N ALA A 61 15.43 -48.37 12.71
CA ALA A 61 16.87 -48.49 12.86
C ALA A 61 17.46 -47.23 13.52
N ALA A 62 18.38 -47.38 14.46
CA ALA A 62 18.97 -46.25 15.21
C ALA A 62 19.55 -45.14 14.32
N ARG A 63 20.17 -45.51 13.18
CA ARG A 63 20.68 -44.55 12.19
C ARG A 63 19.57 -43.70 11.57
N GLN A 64 18.45 -44.32 11.18
CA GLN A 64 17.30 -43.59 10.62
C GLN A 64 16.68 -42.63 11.63
N LEU A 65 16.62 -43.03 12.92
CA LEU A 65 16.15 -42.14 13.99
C LEU A 65 17.08 -40.93 14.19
N GLN A 66 18.40 -41.14 14.06
CA GLN A 66 19.38 -40.05 14.14
C GLN A 66 19.24 -39.07 12.96
N ASP A 67 19.14 -39.59 11.74
CA ASP A 67 18.96 -38.78 10.54
C ASP A 67 17.66 -37.96 10.62
N TYR A 68 16.59 -38.57 11.12
CA TYR A 68 15.32 -37.89 11.41
C TYR A 68 15.50 -36.70 12.35
N ARG A 69 16.15 -36.92 13.50
CA ARG A 69 16.35 -35.85 14.51
C ARG A 69 17.16 -34.68 13.95
N LEU A 70 18.19 -34.98 13.16
CA LEU A 70 19.01 -33.95 12.52
C LEU A 70 18.19 -33.14 11.52
N PHE A 71 17.38 -33.80 10.69
CA PHE A 71 16.53 -33.13 9.74
C PHE A 71 15.45 -32.27 10.41
N LEU A 72 14.76 -32.82 11.41
CA LEU A 72 13.75 -32.08 12.18
C LEU A 72 14.34 -30.84 12.85
N SER A 73 15.56 -30.93 13.39
CA SER A 73 16.27 -29.77 13.94
C SER A 73 16.48 -28.67 12.90
N LYS A 74 16.89 -29.02 11.67
CA LYS A 74 17.07 -28.05 10.58
C LYS A 74 15.74 -27.46 10.13
N LEU A 75 14.69 -28.27 10.04
CA LEU A 75 13.35 -27.83 9.67
C LEU A 75 12.77 -26.85 10.70
N ASN A 76 12.93 -27.15 11.99
CA ASN A 76 12.49 -26.25 13.07
C ASN A 76 13.26 -24.92 13.05
N GLN A 77 14.55 -24.95 12.72
CA GLN A 77 15.34 -23.73 12.54
C GLN A 77 14.83 -22.91 11.34
N ALA A 78 14.52 -23.56 10.21
CA ALA A 78 13.96 -22.89 9.04
C ALA A 78 12.57 -22.29 9.33
N ILE A 79 11.71 -23.01 10.05
CA ILE A 79 10.39 -22.51 10.50
C ILE A 79 10.57 -21.28 11.41
N SER A 80 11.48 -21.35 12.37
CA SER A 80 11.78 -20.23 13.28
C SER A 80 12.25 -18.99 12.52
N GLN A 81 13.12 -19.18 11.51
CA GLN A 81 13.56 -18.08 10.65
C GLN A 81 12.41 -17.53 9.81
N GLN A 82 11.58 -18.40 9.23
CA GLN A 82 10.45 -17.98 8.41
C GLN A 82 9.40 -17.22 9.21
N LEU A 83 9.16 -17.60 10.48
CA LEU A 83 8.29 -16.86 11.40
C LEU A 83 8.78 -15.43 11.61
N GLN A 84 10.08 -15.24 11.86
CA GLN A 84 10.67 -13.91 12.00
C GLN A 84 10.53 -13.10 10.71
N ASP A 85 10.68 -13.75 9.57
CA ASP A 85 10.53 -13.13 8.26
C ASP A 85 9.10 -12.68 7.99
N VAL A 86 8.10 -13.48 8.37
CA VAL A 86 6.67 -13.13 8.30
C VAL A 86 6.39 -11.94 9.20
N GLN A 87 6.85 -11.97 10.46
CA GLN A 87 6.65 -10.88 11.40
C GLN A 87 7.24 -9.55 10.88
N LYS A 88 8.48 -9.57 10.37
CA LYS A 88 9.08 -8.37 9.76
C LYS A 88 8.30 -7.87 8.54
N ALA A 89 7.77 -8.78 7.73
CA ALA A 89 6.96 -8.41 6.58
C ALA A 89 5.59 -7.83 6.99
N GLU A 90 5.03 -8.28 8.10
CA GLU A 90 3.82 -7.72 8.70
C GLU A 90 4.07 -6.31 9.23
N GLU A 91 5.17 -6.10 9.95
CA GLU A 91 5.61 -4.77 10.43
C GLU A 91 5.79 -3.79 9.26
N ASN A 92 6.55 -4.17 8.23
CA ASN A 92 6.74 -3.34 7.02
C ASN A 92 5.42 -3.06 6.28
N LEU A 93 4.50 -4.04 6.29
CA LEU A 93 3.20 -3.89 5.66
C LEU A 93 2.35 -2.86 6.41
N GLU A 94 2.36 -2.85 7.74
CA GLU A 94 1.63 -1.84 8.50
C GLU A 94 2.23 -0.45 8.31
N GLU A 95 3.56 -0.32 8.33
CA GLU A 95 4.23 0.95 8.04
C GLU A 95 3.85 1.49 6.65
N ALA A 96 3.86 0.64 5.62
CA ALA A 96 3.44 1.02 4.28
C ALA A 96 1.95 1.41 4.20
N ARG A 97 1.08 0.80 5.01
CA ARG A 97 -0.33 1.19 5.11
C ARG A 97 -0.49 2.57 5.72
N GLU A 98 0.25 2.86 6.79
CA GLU A 98 0.20 4.16 7.45
C GLU A 98 0.69 5.28 6.52
N GLN A 99 1.82 5.06 5.83
CA GLN A 99 2.36 5.99 4.85
C GLN A 99 1.37 6.24 3.71
N TRP A 100 0.76 5.19 3.16
CA TRP A 100 -0.26 5.36 2.12
C TRP A 100 -1.48 6.16 2.60
N LYS A 101 -1.97 5.89 3.82
CA LYS A 101 -3.10 6.64 4.41
C LYS A 101 -2.76 8.13 4.57
N GLU A 102 -1.55 8.47 5.01
CA GLU A 102 -1.11 9.85 5.15
C GLU A 102 -1.05 10.58 3.80
N GLU A 103 -0.46 9.94 2.78
CA GLU A 103 -0.35 10.54 1.45
C GLU A 103 -1.72 10.66 0.77
N ALA A 104 -2.61 9.68 0.93
CA ALA A 104 -3.98 9.76 0.43
C ALA A 104 -4.78 10.92 1.07
N LYS A 105 -4.59 11.14 2.38
CA LYS A 105 -5.18 12.29 3.08
C LYS A 105 -4.61 13.62 2.53
N ARG A 106 -3.31 13.67 2.25
CA ARG A 106 -2.64 14.83 1.68
C ARG A 106 -3.13 15.14 0.26
N THR A 107 -3.25 14.14 -0.60
CA THR A 107 -3.84 14.31 -1.95
C THR A 107 -5.25 14.87 -1.84
N SER A 108 -6.09 14.28 -0.98
CA SER A 108 -7.48 14.73 -0.77
C SER A 108 -7.54 16.21 -0.36
N ALA A 109 -6.65 16.64 0.54
CA ALA A 109 -6.57 18.04 0.96
C ALA A 109 -6.18 18.97 -0.20
N PHE A 110 -5.21 18.59 -1.04
CA PHE A 110 -4.84 19.38 -2.22
C PHE A 110 -5.94 19.42 -3.27
N ASP A 111 -6.64 18.31 -3.51
CA ASP A 111 -7.76 18.25 -4.44
C ASP A 111 -8.88 19.21 -4.02
N HIS A 112 -9.18 19.28 -2.72
CA HIS A 112 -10.11 20.27 -2.18
C HIS A 112 -9.66 21.71 -2.42
N LEU A 113 -8.36 22.02 -2.21
CA LEU A 113 -7.82 23.36 -2.46
C LEU A 113 -7.85 23.74 -3.95
N VAL A 114 -7.54 22.80 -4.84
CA VAL A 114 -7.63 22.99 -6.29
C VAL A 114 -9.07 23.31 -6.69
N GLU A 115 -10.03 22.55 -6.20
CA GLU A 115 -11.45 22.76 -6.53
C GLU A 115 -11.96 24.10 -5.98
N GLN A 116 -11.58 24.47 -4.75
CA GLN A 116 -11.92 25.78 -4.19
C GLN A 116 -11.34 26.92 -5.03
N HIS A 117 -10.06 26.83 -5.40
CA HIS A 117 -9.42 27.83 -6.24
C HIS A 117 -10.10 27.94 -7.61
N ARG A 118 -10.45 26.80 -8.23
CA ARG A 118 -11.17 26.75 -9.51
C ARG A 118 -12.52 27.46 -9.41
N ARG A 119 -13.28 27.22 -8.34
CA ARG A 119 -14.58 27.89 -8.10
C ARG A 119 -14.43 29.41 -7.97
N LEU A 120 -13.47 29.87 -7.16
CA LEU A 120 -13.21 31.30 -7.00
C LEU A 120 -12.82 31.98 -8.32
N GLN A 121 -12.05 31.30 -9.18
CA GLN A 121 -11.70 31.83 -10.50
C GLN A 121 -12.92 31.93 -11.43
N ILE A 122 -13.79 30.93 -11.43
CA ILE A 122 -15.03 30.96 -12.23
C ILE A 122 -15.95 32.10 -11.75
N GLU A 123 -16.11 32.26 -10.44
CA GLU A 123 -16.91 33.35 -9.87
C GLU A 123 -16.35 34.73 -10.22
N ALA A 124 -15.02 34.89 -10.15
CA ALA A 124 -14.36 36.15 -10.53
C ALA A 124 -14.51 36.44 -12.02
N GLN A 125 -14.39 35.42 -12.88
CA GLN A 125 -14.58 35.54 -14.32
C GLN A 125 -16.01 35.94 -14.67
N ASN A 126 -17.01 35.26 -14.09
CA ASN A 126 -18.42 35.58 -14.30
C ASN A 126 -18.75 37.02 -13.88
N LYS A 127 -18.22 37.49 -12.75
CA LYS A 127 -18.39 38.89 -12.29
C LYS A 127 -17.75 39.89 -13.26
N ALA A 128 -16.58 39.57 -13.80
CA ALA A 128 -15.90 40.43 -14.77
C ALA A 128 -16.67 40.49 -16.10
N GLU A 129 -17.16 39.35 -16.59
CA GLU A 129 -17.97 39.28 -17.81
C GLU A 129 -19.29 40.04 -17.67
N GLN A 130 -19.99 39.89 -16.54
CA GLN A 130 -21.21 40.63 -16.26
C GLN A 130 -20.97 42.15 -16.28
N LYS A 131 -19.90 42.61 -15.61
CA LYS A 131 -19.55 44.03 -15.58
C LYS A 131 -19.27 44.59 -16.98
N THR A 132 -18.49 43.87 -17.80
CA THR A 132 -18.20 44.28 -19.18
C THR A 132 -19.48 44.34 -20.02
N ALA A 133 -20.38 43.36 -19.88
CA ALA A 133 -21.66 43.34 -20.60
C ALA A 133 -22.56 44.52 -20.21
N ASP A 134 -22.62 44.88 -18.92
CA ASP A 134 -23.37 46.03 -18.42
C ASP A 134 -22.80 47.35 -18.97
N GLU A 135 -21.47 47.50 -18.96
CA GLU A 135 -20.77 48.67 -19.54
C GLU A 135 -21.05 48.82 -21.04
N GLU A 136 -20.98 47.74 -21.82
CA GLU A 136 -21.31 47.76 -23.25
C GLU A 136 -22.78 48.12 -23.50
N THR A 137 -23.68 47.59 -22.68
CA THR A 137 -25.12 47.86 -22.80
C THR A 137 -25.41 49.34 -22.55
N LEU A 138 -24.82 49.92 -21.51
CA LEU A 138 -24.92 51.35 -21.19
C LEU A 138 -24.32 52.22 -22.31
N ALA A 139 -23.15 51.84 -22.85
CA ALA A 139 -22.50 52.59 -23.93
C ALA A 139 -23.36 52.63 -25.21
N ARG A 140 -24.06 51.54 -25.53
CA ARG A 140 -24.98 51.50 -26.68
C ARG A 140 -26.21 52.39 -26.47
N GLN A 141 -26.77 52.44 -25.27
CA GLN A 141 -27.92 53.29 -24.94
C GLN A 141 -27.58 54.79 -25.01
N LEU A 142 -26.33 55.17 -24.73
CA LEU A 142 -25.87 56.57 -24.81
C LEU A 142 -25.60 57.05 -26.25
N HIS A 143 -25.46 56.12 -27.21
CA HIS A 143 -25.18 56.43 -28.62
C HIS A 143 -26.41 56.30 -29.54
N SER A 144 -27.58 56.00 -28.99
CA SER A 144 -28.89 56.01 -29.69
C SER A 144 -29.68 57.25 -29.34
#